data_AF-A0A830BMH8-F1
#
_entry.id   AF-A0A830BMH8-F1
#
_cell.length_a   1.000
_cell.length_b   1.000
_cell.length_c   1.000
_cell.angle_alpha   90.00
_cell.angle_beta   90.00
_cell.angle_gamma   90.00
#
_symmetry.space_group_name_H-M   'P 1'
#
loop_
_entity.id
_entity.type
_entity.pdbx_description
1 polymer ?
#
loop_
_entity_poly.entity_id
_entity_poly.type
_entity_poly.pdbx_seq_one_letter_code
_entity_poly.pdbx_strand_id
1 'polypeptide(L)'
;MTVDECQNMIQRSLRTPMVRFLRDHLEKLGCGIGSNIIKAGHCKGATADRYVKDQGIVACSNRLQIQDEVTQVVIHELIHAYDECRVQIWTGLTVPITLAARLFIL
;
A
#
# COMPACT_ATOMS: atom_id res chain seq x y z
N MET A 1 -4.47 -0.60 -17.36
CA MET A 1 -4.98 0.78 -17.56
C MET A 1 -3.82 1.76 -17.73
N THR A 2 -4.06 3.00 -18.14
CA THR A 2 -3.02 4.05 -18.15
C THR A 2 -2.58 4.41 -16.72
N VAL A 3 -1.40 5.02 -16.58
CA VAL A 3 -0.91 5.47 -15.26
C VAL A 3 -1.87 6.50 -14.65
N ASP A 4 -2.38 7.44 -15.45
CA ASP A 4 -3.29 8.48 -14.96
C ASP A 4 -4.66 7.93 -14.54
N GLU A 5 -5.21 6.97 -15.28
CA GLU A 5 -6.43 6.26 -14.87
C GLU A 5 -6.23 5.53 -13.54
N CYS A 6 -5.11 4.82 -13.39
CA CYS A 6 -4.76 4.14 -12.15
C CYS A 6 -4.60 5.14 -11.00
N GLN A 7 -3.94 6.26 -11.25
CA GLN A 7 -3.76 7.31 -10.25
C GLN A 7 -5.11 7.89 -9.80
N ASN A 8 -6.05 8.09 -10.71
CA ASN A 8 -7.41 8.51 -10.38
C ASN A 8 -8.15 7.46 -9.56
N MET A 9 -7.99 6.17 -9.88
CA MET A 9 -8.57 5.09 -9.08
C MET A 9 -7.97 5.02 -7.67
N ILE A 10 -6.66 5.22 -7.51
CA ILE A 10 -6.00 5.35 -6.19
C ILE A 10 -6.65 6.48 -5.39
N GLN A 11 -6.81 7.67 -6.00
CA GLN A 11 -7.41 8.82 -5.31
C GLN A 11 -8.85 8.54 -4.83
N ARG A 12 -9.62 7.72 -5.56
CA ARG A 12 -10.93 7.26 -5.13
C ARG A 12 -10.84 6.26 -3.98
N SER A 13 -9.89 5.33 -4.04
CA SER A 13 -9.63 4.34 -2.98
C SER A 13 -9.31 4.99 -1.63
N LEU A 14 -8.66 6.17 -1.62
CA LEU A 14 -8.37 6.93 -0.40
C LEU A 14 -9.62 7.33 0.40
N ARG A 15 -10.80 7.34 -0.23
CA ARG A 15 -12.08 7.68 0.42
C ARG A 15 -12.78 6.48 1.05
N THR A 16 -12.31 5.26 0.78
CA THR A 16 -12.93 4.04 1.31
C THR A 16 -12.73 3.93 2.82
N PRO A 17 -13.71 3.42 3.59
CA PRO A 17 -13.63 3.36 5.05
C PRO A 17 -12.38 2.63 5.56
N MET A 18 -12.00 1.52 4.91
CA MET A 18 -10.83 0.72 5.31
C MET A 18 -9.51 1.48 5.12
N VAL A 19 -9.33 2.16 3.97
CA VAL A 19 -8.12 2.94 3.70
C VAL A 19 -8.00 4.10 4.69
N ARG A 20 -9.11 4.78 5.02
CA ARG A 20 -9.13 5.83 6.04
C ARG A 20 -8.74 5.27 7.41
N PHE A 21 -9.36 4.17 7.82
CA PHE A 21 -9.07 3.51 9.08
C PHE A 21 -7.58 3.18 9.25
N LEU A 22 -6.97 2.54 8.25
CA LEU A 22 -5.55 2.16 8.29
C LEU A 22 -4.64 3.39 8.36
N ARG A 23 -4.91 4.43 7.56
CA ARG A 23 -4.13 5.67 7.55
C ARG A 23 -4.21 6.41 8.89
N ASP A 24 -5.41 6.55 9.45
CA ASP A 24 -5.62 7.21 10.75
C ASP A 24 -4.88 6.46 11.87
N HIS A 25 -4.84 5.13 11.80
CA HIS A 25 -4.11 4.31 12.78
C HIS A 25 -2.59 4.37 12.60
N LEU A 26 -2.09 4.39 11.38
CA LEU A 26 -0.67 4.64 11.09
C LEU A 26 -0.22 6.00 11.62
N GLU A 27 -1.03 7.05 11.43
CA GLU A 27 -0.75 8.39 11.97
C GLU A 27 -0.69 8.38 13.50
N LYS A 28 -1.63 7.71 14.18
CA LYS A 28 -1.63 7.57 15.65
C LYS A 28 -0.43 6.82 16.20
N LEU A 29 0.12 5.88 15.43
CA LEU A 29 1.32 5.12 15.79
C LEU A 29 2.63 5.87 15.46
N GLY A 30 2.55 7.06 14.86
CA GLY A 30 3.73 7.86 14.48
C GLY A 30 4.41 7.41 13.18
N CYS A 31 3.74 6.57 12.39
CA CYS A 31 4.23 6.03 11.11
C CYS A 31 3.31 6.43 9.94
N GLY A 32 2.75 7.64 10.02
CA GLY A 32 1.80 8.15 9.03
C GLY A 32 2.34 8.08 7.61
N ILE A 33 1.52 7.55 6.70
CA ILE A 33 1.78 7.53 5.26
C ILE A 33 0.97 8.67 4.61
N GLY A 34 1.67 9.71 4.16
CA GLY A 34 1.07 10.81 3.41
C GLY A 34 0.42 10.34 2.11
N SER A 35 -0.62 11.04 1.64
CA SER A 35 -1.35 10.71 0.39
C SER A 35 -0.47 10.66 -0.86
N ASN A 36 0.64 11.40 -0.84
CA ASN A 36 1.56 11.55 -1.98
C ASN A 36 2.53 10.37 -2.11
N ILE A 37 2.44 9.42 -1.18
CA ILE A 37 3.30 8.25 -1.04
C ILE A 37 2.65 7.04 -1.74
N ILE A 38 1.38 7.14 -2.17
CA ILE A 38 0.68 6.10 -2.95
C ILE A 38 0.57 6.57 -4.40
N LYS A 39 1.30 5.92 -5.30
CA LYS A 39 1.41 6.34 -6.70
C LYS A 39 1.10 5.22 -7.67
N ALA A 40 0.60 5.57 -8.84
CA ALA A 40 0.54 4.65 -9.97
C ALA A 40 1.89 4.59 -10.70
N GLY A 41 2.25 3.43 -11.23
CA GLY A 41 3.45 3.27 -12.03
C GLY A 41 3.42 2.03 -12.92
N HIS A 42 4.40 1.95 -13.82
CA HIS A 42 4.66 0.73 -14.59
C HIS A 42 5.61 -0.18 -13.84
N CYS A 43 5.20 -1.42 -13.62
CA CYS A 43 6.02 -2.42 -12.96
C CYS A 43 6.54 -3.48 -13.94
N LYS A 44 7.75 -3.95 -13.68
CA LYS A 44 8.33 -5.14 -14.31
C LYS A 44 7.96 -6.37 -13.48
N GLY A 45 7.74 -7.51 -14.12
CA GLY A 45 7.32 -8.75 -13.43
C GLY A 45 5.81 -8.84 -13.20
N ALA A 46 5.36 -9.89 -12.52
CA ALA A 46 3.95 -10.28 -12.41
C ALA A 46 3.22 -9.76 -11.16
N THR A 47 3.84 -8.90 -10.35
CA THR A 47 3.21 -8.35 -9.13
C THR A 47 2.25 -7.21 -9.45
N ALA A 48 1.13 -7.13 -8.74
CA ALA A 48 0.11 -6.09 -8.92
C ALA A 48 0.50 -4.73 -8.32
N ASP A 49 1.48 -4.74 -7.42
CA ASP A 49 1.90 -3.59 -6.65
C ASP A 49 3.29 -3.83 -6.02
N ARG A 50 3.79 -2.79 -5.36
CA ARG A 50 5.04 -2.80 -4.62
C ARG A 50 5.03 -1.73 -3.54
N TYR A 51 5.21 -2.11 -2.28
CA TYR A 51 5.64 -1.21 -1.23
C TYR A 51 7.17 -1.12 -1.14
N VAL A 52 7.67 0.09 -0.91
CA VAL A 52 9.06 0.36 -0.55
C VAL A 52 9.08 1.26 0.68
N LYS A 53 9.76 0.82 1.73
CA LYS A 53 9.95 1.60 2.95
C LYS A 53 10.48 3.00 2.63
N ASP A 54 9.90 4.02 3.26
CA ASP A 54 10.19 5.45 3.07
C ASP A 54 9.86 6.05 1.68
N GLN A 55 9.57 5.23 0.67
CA GLN A 55 9.20 5.68 -0.68
C GLN A 55 7.71 5.53 -0.97
N GLY A 56 7.06 4.54 -0.35
CA GLY A 56 5.63 4.34 -0.42
C GLY A 56 5.13 3.15 -1.21
N ILE A 57 3.85 3.25 -1.60
CA ILE A 57 3.11 2.23 -2.33
C ILE A 57 3.08 2.60 -3.82
N VAL A 58 3.47 1.67 -4.67
CA VAL A 58 3.33 1.77 -6.11
C VAL A 58 2.30 0.75 -6.60
N ALA A 59 1.16 1.20 -7.10
CA ALA A 59 0.19 0.34 -7.78
C ALA A 59 0.56 0.19 -9.25
N CYS A 60 0.66 -1.06 -9.74
CA CYS A 60 1.15 -1.35 -11.08
C CYS A 60 0.02 -1.22 -12.11
N SER A 61 -0.08 -0.07 -12.79
CA SER A 61 -1.18 0.25 -13.73
C SER A 61 -1.29 -0.76 -14.88
N ASN A 62 -0.19 -1.42 -15.24
CA ASN A 62 -0.12 -2.47 -16.25
C ASN A 62 -0.58 -3.85 -15.77
N ARG A 63 -0.96 -3.99 -14.50
CA ARG A 63 -1.43 -5.24 -13.88
C ARG A 63 -2.83 -5.13 -13.30
N LEU A 64 -3.39 -3.93 -13.32
CA LEU A 64 -4.70 -3.61 -12.78
C LEU A 64 -5.61 -3.14 -13.93
N GLN A 65 -6.89 -3.49 -13.83
CA GLN A 65 -7.91 -3.19 -14.84
C GLN A 65 -9.11 -2.46 -14.25
N ILE A 66 -9.50 -2.75 -13.02
CA ILE A 66 -10.72 -2.18 -12.41
C ILE A 66 -10.48 -1.49 -11.06
N GLN A 67 -11.44 -0.65 -10.65
CA GLN A 67 -11.36 0.13 -9.40
C GLN A 67 -11.22 -0.75 -8.15
N ASP A 68 -11.87 -1.91 -8.13
CA ASP A 68 -11.84 -2.81 -6.98
C ASP A 68 -10.43 -3.39 -6.79
N GLU A 69 -9.76 -3.81 -7.87
CA GLU A 69 -8.39 -4.31 -7.80
C GLU A 69 -7.42 -3.24 -7.27
N VAL A 70 -7.52 -2.00 -7.76
CA VAL A 70 -6.70 -0.88 -7.27
C VAL A 70 -6.97 -0.63 -5.77
N THR A 71 -8.22 -0.71 -5.35
CA THR A 71 -8.61 -0.51 -3.95
C THR A 71 -8.08 -1.62 -3.05
N GLN A 72 -8.17 -2.88 -3.48
CA GLN A 72 -7.65 -4.03 -2.72
C GLN A 72 -6.13 -3.95 -2.55
N VAL A 73 -5.40 -3.63 -3.62
CA VAL A 73 -3.95 -3.41 -3.57
C VAL A 73 -3.57 -2.31 -2.58
N VAL A 74 -4.27 -1.17 -2.61
CA VAL A 74 -3.98 -0.07 -1.68
C VAL A 74 -4.24 -0.50 -0.23
N ILE A 75 -5.31 -1.25 0.03
CA ILE A 75 -5.60 -1.80 1.36
C ILE A 75 -4.51 -2.79 1.78
N HIS A 76 -4.13 -3.72 0.91
CA HIS A 76 -3.12 -4.75 1.16
C HIS A 76 -1.80 -4.14 1.63
N GLU A 77 -1.28 -3.16 0.88
CA GLU A 77 0.00 -2.54 1.21
C GLU A 77 -0.09 -1.63 2.44
N LEU A 78 -1.26 -1.04 2.74
CA LEU A 78 -1.48 -0.32 4.00
C LEU A 78 -1.54 -1.24 5.22
N ILE A 79 -2.03 -2.48 5.06
CA ILE A 79 -1.97 -3.50 6.12
C ILE A 79 -0.52 -3.87 6.40
N HIS A 80 0.29 -4.11 5.35
CA HIS A 80 1.72 -4.39 5.53
C HIS A 80 2.44 -3.25 6.25
N ALA A 81 2.16 -2.01 5.87
CA ALA A 81 2.70 -0.84 6.57
C ALA A 81 2.27 -0.78 8.04
N TYR A 82 1.00 -1.09 8.32
CA TYR A 82 0.47 -1.09 9.69
C TYR A 82 1.12 -2.17 10.55
N ASP A 83 1.27 -3.37 10.02
CA ASP A 83 1.90 -4.49 10.71
C ASP A 83 3.39 -4.22 10.97
N GLU A 84 4.15 -3.72 9.98
CA GLU A 84 5.55 -3.32 10.18
C GLU A 84 5.66 -2.25 11.27
N CYS A 85 4.84 -1.21 11.19
CA CYS A 85 4.86 -0.11 12.16
C CYS A 85 4.59 -0.60 13.58
N ARG A 86 3.59 -1.48 13.76
CA ARG A 86 3.32 -2.07 15.06
C ARG A 86 4.49 -2.88 15.57
N VAL A 87 5.07 -3.77 14.75
CA VAL A 87 6.19 -4.61 15.17
C VAL A 87 7.41 -3.77 15.54
N GLN A 88 7.69 -2.70 14.80
CA GLN A 88 8.76 -1.76 15.11
C GLN A 88 8.60 -1.12 16.49
N ILE A 89 7.37 -0.75 16.87
CA ILE A 89 7.07 -0.21 18.20
C ILE A 89 7.32 -1.24 19.30
N TRP A 90 6.96 -2.52 19.08
CA TRP A 90 7.11 -3.58 20.09
C TRP A 90 8.54 -4.09 20.25
N THR A 91 9.31 -4.15 19.18
CA THR A 91 10.61 -4.85 19.15
C THR A 91 11.80 -3.92 19.01
N GLY A 92 11.59 -2.66 18.62
CA GLY A 92 12.66 -1.75 18.21
C GLY A 92 13.34 -2.14 16.90
N LEU A 93 12.88 -3.19 16.20
CA LEU A 93 13.43 -3.70 14.95
C LEU A 93 12.56 -3.27 13.76
N THR A 94 13.19 -2.73 12.73
CA THR A 94 12.56 -2.54 11.43
C THR A 94 12.56 -3.87 10.69
N VAL A 95 11.40 -4.54 10.60
CA VAL A 95 11.29 -5.78 9.81
C VAL A 95 10.97 -5.38 8.36
N PRO A 96 11.82 -5.68 7.36
CA PRO A 96 11.52 -5.31 5.99
C PRO A 96 10.27 -6.05 5.47
N ILE A 97 9.26 -5.30 5.02
CA ILE A 97 7.96 -5.78 4.49
C ILE A 97 8.06 -6.94 3.47
N THR A 98 9.19 -7.10 2.78
CA THR A 98 9.45 -8.26 1.91
C THR A 98 9.32 -9.63 2.60
N LEU A 99 9.41 -9.68 3.93
CA LEU A 99 9.26 -10.93 4.69
C LEU A 99 7.78 -11.26 5.03
N ALA A 100 6.91 -10.25 5.16
CA ALA A 100 5.49 -10.44 5.46
C ALA A 100 4.67 -10.85 4.22
N ALA A 101 5.03 -10.34 3.04
CA ALA A 101 4.36 -10.65 1.78
C ALA A 101 4.54 -12.11 1.30
N ARG A 102 5.39 -12.92 1.96
CA ARG A 102 5.52 -14.36 1.70
C ARG A 102 4.53 -15.23 2.47
N LEU A 103 3.72 -14.68 3.38
CA LEU A 103 2.84 -15.48 4.24
C LEU A 103 1.34 -15.39 3.90
N PHE A 104 0.91 -14.49 3.01
CA PHE A 104 -0.51 -14.28 2.70
C PHE A 104 -0.82 -14.24 1.19
N ILE A 105 -0.06 -14.98 0.38
CA ILE A 105 -0.51 -15.40 -0.96
C ILE A 105 -0.72 -16.92 -0.89
N LEU A 106 -1.82 -17.31 -0.25
CA LEU A 106 -2.63 -18.51 -0.55
C LEU A 106 -4.09 -18.08 -0.59
#